data_AF-A0A950MFZ2-F1
#
_entry.id   AF-A0A950MFZ2-F1
#
_cell.length_a   1.000
_cell.length_b   1.000
_cell.length_c   1.000
_cell.angle_alpha   90.00
_cell.angle_beta   90.00
_cell.angle_gamma   90.00
#
_symmetry.space_group_name_H-M   'P 1'
#
loop_
_entity.id
_entity.type
_entity.pdbx_description
1 polymer ?
#
loop_
_entity_poly.entity_id
_entity_poly.type
_entity_poly.pdbx_seq_one_letter_code
_entity_poly.pdbx_strand_id
1 'polypeptide(L)'
;MAGQYKTSAANRLWRNVANQMATALAILSTVIVIAPLIAIFVYLIYKGASSLNLNFFTKIPAPVGETGGGMANSIVGSAVLLAIGSVLGVPLGIAAGIFLAE
;
A
#
# COMPACT_ATOMS: atom_id res chain seq x y z
N MET A 1 25.77 -25.13 44.99
CA MET A 1 25.21 -23.77 45.22
C MET A 1 23.98 -23.63 44.34
N ALA A 2 22.81 -23.74 44.95
CA ALA A 2 21.51 -23.78 44.27
C ALA A 2 21.02 -22.36 43.95
N GLY A 3 21.33 -21.88 42.75
CA GLY A 3 20.74 -20.66 42.18
C GLY A 3 19.47 -21.03 41.43
N GLN A 4 18.32 -20.92 42.10
CA GLN A 4 17.01 -21.18 41.52
C GLN A 4 16.75 -20.26 40.32
N TYR A 5 16.78 -20.81 39.10
CA TYR A 5 16.21 -20.16 37.92
C TYR A 5 14.68 -20.21 38.03
N LYS A 6 14.11 -19.36 38.89
CA LYS A 6 12.70 -18.98 38.81
C LYS A 6 12.54 -18.15 37.54
N THR A 7 12.55 -18.81 36.38
CA THR A 7 12.01 -18.22 35.15
C THR A 7 10.50 -18.21 35.33
N SER A 8 10.03 -17.15 36.00
CA SER A 8 8.68 -16.98 36.53
C SER A 8 7.62 -17.30 35.48
N ALA A 9 6.75 -18.27 35.77
CA ALA A 9 5.54 -18.54 34.97
C ALA A 9 4.71 -17.26 34.73
N ALA A 10 4.73 -16.33 35.69
CA ALA A 10 4.14 -14.99 35.57
C ALA A 10 4.68 -14.18 34.38
N ASN A 11 5.98 -14.24 34.09
CA ASN A 11 6.58 -13.54 32.94
C ASN A 11 6.15 -14.17 31.61
N ARG A 12 5.92 -15.49 31.57
CA ARG A 12 5.41 -16.17 30.37
C ARG A 12 3.95 -15.78 30.08
N LEU A 13 3.11 -15.72 31.11
CA LEU A 13 1.72 -15.26 30.98
C LEU A 13 1.65 -13.81 30.50
N TRP A 14 2.43 -12.91 31.10
CA TRP A 14 2.45 -11.50 30.71
C TRP A 14 2.93 -11.29 29.27
N ARG A 15 3.97 -12.03 28.84
CA ARG A 15 4.44 -12.02 27.44
C ARG A 15 3.39 -12.53 26.46
N ASN A 16 2.65 -13.58 26.81
CA ASN A 16 1.60 -14.13 25.94
C ASN A 16 0.42 -13.16 25.80
N VAL A 17 0.00 -12.53 26.90
CA VAL A 17 -1.06 -11.49 26.86
C VAL A 17 -0.60 -10.28 26.04
N ALA A 18 0.63 -9.80 26.24
CA ALA A 18 1.18 -8.72 25.44
C ALA A 18 1.25 -9.06 23.94
N ASN A 19 1.65 -10.29 23.60
CA ASN A 19 1.69 -10.78 22.22
C ASN A 19 0.27 -10.86 21.61
N GLN A 20 -0.71 -11.34 22.36
CA GLN A 20 -2.10 -11.41 21.93
C GLN A 20 -2.68 -10.01 21.67
N MET A 21 -2.41 -9.06 22.57
CA MET A 21 -2.85 -7.67 22.42
C MET A 21 -2.18 -7.00 21.22
N ALA A 22 -0.88 -7.17 21.04
CA ALA A 22 -0.15 -6.63 19.89
C ALA A 22 -0.71 -7.20 18.58
N THR A 23 -0.99 -8.50 18.53
CA THR A 23 -1.59 -9.16 17.36
C THR A 23 -3.00 -8.63 17.09
N ALA A 24 -3.84 -8.49 18.11
CA ALA A 24 -5.20 -7.96 17.96
C ALA A 24 -5.18 -6.51 17.45
N LEU A 25 -4.29 -5.66 17.97
CA LEU A 25 -4.12 -4.28 17.51
C LEU A 25 -3.63 -4.23 16.06
N ALA A 26 -2.70 -5.11 15.67
CA ALA A 26 -2.22 -5.19 14.28
C ALA A 26 -3.35 -5.59 13.32
N ILE A 27 -4.19 -6.56 13.70
CA ILE A 27 -5.37 -6.97 12.92
C ILE A 27 -6.36 -5.82 12.81
N LEU A 28 -6.70 -5.16 13.93
CA LEU A 28 -7.61 -4.01 13.93
C LEU A 28 -7.11 -2.88 13.05
N SER A 29 -5.83 -2.51 13.17
CA SER A 29 -5.19 -1.50 12.33
C SER A 29 -5.30 -1.86 10.85
N THR A 30 -5.02 -3.11 10.50
CA THR A 30 -5.15 -3.63 9.13
C THR A 30 -6.57 -3.51 8.61
N VAL A 31 -7.58 -3.90 9.40
CA VAL A 31 -8.99 -3.79 9.02
C VAL A 31 -9.40 -2.33 8.82
N ILE A 32 -8.94 -1.42 9.68
CA ILE A 32 -9.22 0.03 9.56
C ILE A 32 -8.65 0.61 8.27
N VAL A 33 -7.48 0.16 7.80
CA VAL A 33 -6.88 0.62 6.55
C VAL A 33 -7.52 -0.03 5.32
N ILE A 34 -7.84 -1.32 5.40
CA ILE A 34 -8.43 -2.08 4.29
C ILE A 34 -9.88 -1.63 4.04
N ALA A 35 -10.65 -1.29 5.07
CA ALA A 35 -12.04 -0.87 4.93
C ALA A 35 -12.25 0.30 3.94
N PRO A 36 -11.56 1.46 4.07
CA PRO A 36 -11.68 2.55 3.10
C PRO A 36 -11.07 2.20 1.74
N LEU A 37 -10.02 1.38 1.69
CA LEU A 37 -9.44 0.92 0.42
C LEU A 37 -10.47 0.13 -0.39
N ILE A 38 -11.16 -0.82 0.23
CA ILE A 38 -12.24 -1.58 -0.41
C ILE A 38 -13.40 -0.65 -0.79
N ALA A 39 -13.80 0.26 0.09
CA ALA A 39 -14.90 1.19 -0.19
C ALA A 39 -14.63 2.04 -1.45
N ILE A 40 -13.43 2.64 -1.55
CA ILE A 40 -13.03 3.43 -2.70
C ILE A 40 -12.89 2.54 -3.94
N PHE A 41 -12.31 1.36 -3.82
CA PHE A 41 -12.15 0.43 -4.94
C PHE A 41 -13.50 0.02 -5.54
N VAL A 42 -14.47 -0.35 -4.71
CA VAL A 42 -15.84 -0.68 -5.15
C VAL A 42 -16.51 0.53 -5.80
N TYR A 43 -16.37 1.72 -5.20
CA TYR A 43 -16.91 2.97 -5.77
C TYR A 43 -16.32 3.27 -7.15
N LEU A 44 -15.00 3.10 -7.31
CA LEU A 44 -14.30 3.29 -8.58
C LEU A 44 -14.76 2.29 -9.63
N ILE A 45 -14.98 1.02 -9.29
CA ILE A 45 -15.53 0.05 -10.24
C ILE A 45 -16.95 0.45 -10.64
N TYR A 46 -17.82 0.73 -9.67
CA TYR A 46 -19.23 1.04 -9.94
C TYR A 46 -19.38 2.28 -10.83
N LYS A 47 -18.63 3.35 -10.55
CA LYS A 47 -18.75 4.62 -11.28
C LYS A 47 -17.81 4.74 -12.47
N GLY A 48 -16.67 4.06 -12.41
CA GLY A 48 -15.64 4.09 -13.46
C GLY A 48 -15.85 3.08 -14.57
N ALA A 49 -16.53 1.95 -14.33
CA ALA A 49 -16.73 0.91 -15.35
C ALA A 49 -17.44 1.44 -16.61
N SER A 50 -18.42 2.35 -16.45
CA SER A 50 -19.11 2.99 -17.57
C SER A 50 -18.20 3.91 -18.40
N SER A 51 -17.14 4.43 -17.78
CA SER A 51 -16.17 5.33 -18.43
C SER A 51 -15.01 4.60 -19.11
N LEU A 52 -14.90 3.28 -18.96
CA LEU A 52 -13.86 2.46 -19.60
C LEU A 52 -14.21 2.22 -21.08
N ASN A 53 -13.80 3.14 -21.94
CA ASN A 53 -13.88 2.99 -23.40
C ASN A 53 -12.51 3.25 -24.04
N LEU A 54 -12.31 2.87 -25.30
CA LEU A 54 -11.08 3.18 -26.05
C LEU A 54 -10.76 4.69 -26.04
N ASN A 55 -11.80 5.53 -26.10
CA ASN A 55 -11.66 6.98 -26.00
C ASN A 55 -11.03 7.44 -24.67
N PHE A 56 -11.23 6.72 -23.57
CA PHE A 56 -10.63 7.05 -22.28
C PHE A 56 -9.10 6.98 -22.30
N PHE A 57 -8.54 6.02 -23.05
CA PHE A 57 -7.10 5.84 -23.15
C PHE A 57 -6.44 6.73 -24.20
N THR A 58 -7.15 7.05 -25.27
CA THR A 58 -6.55 7.76 -26.43
C THR A 58 -6.89 9.24 -26.48
N LYS A 59 -8.00 9.68 -25.88
CA LYS A 59 -8.39 11.10 -25.91
C LYS A 59 -7.73 11.88 -24.79
N ILE A 60 -7.42 13.12 -25.11
CA ILE A 60 -7.00 14.12 -24.13
C ILE A 60 -8.18 14.48 -23.20
N PRO A 61 -7.88 14.88 -21.95
CA PRO A 61 -8.90 15.35 -21.01
C PRO A 61 -9.67 16.50 -21.64
N ALA A 62 -11.01 16.39 -21.66
CA ALA A 62 -11.84 17.50 -22.11
C ALA A 62 -11.79 18.64 -21.07
N PRO A 63 -12.01 19.90 -21.48
CA PRO A 63 -12.17 21.02 -20.56
C PRO A 63 -13.28 20.75 -19.54
N VAL A 64 -13.14 21.35 -18.35
CA VAL A 64 -14.13 21.22 -17.28
C VAL A 64 -15.51 21.71 -17.77
N GLY A 65 -16.51 20.84 -17.69
CA GLY A 65 -17.89 21.16 -18.10
C GLY A 65 -18.32 20.58 -19.46
N GLU A 66 -17.43 19.98 -20.25
CA GLU A 66 -17.81 19.25 -21.47
C GLU A 66 -18.02 17.76 -21.20
N THR A 67 -19.08 17.18 -21.78
CA THR A 67 -19.36 15.74 -21.69
C THR A 67 -18.45 14.98 -22.66
N GLY A 68 -17.47 14.26 -22.11
CA GLY A 68 -16.53 13.44 -22.88
C GLY A 68 -15.07 13.71 -22.50
N GLY A 69 -14.14 13.15 -23.27
CA GLY A 69 -12.70 13.24 -23.02
C GLY A 69 -12.09 11.93 -22.49
N GLY A 70 -10.76 11.92 -22.33
CA GLY A 70 -10.02 10.77 -21.81
C GLY A 70 -8.94 11.18 -20.81
N MET A 71 -8.12 10.22 -20.40
CA MET A 71 -7.04 10.43 -19.41
C MET A 71 -5.66 10.14 -20.00
N ALA A 72 -5.50 10.21 -21.32
CA ALA A 72 -4.27 9.84 -22.02
C ALA A 72 -3.02 10.53 -21.43
N ASN A 73 -3.08 11.85 -21.23
CA ASN A 73 -1.95 12.63 -20.69
C ASN A 73 -1.59 12.23 -19.25
N SER A 74 -2.61 11.95 -18.42
CA SER A 74 -2.41 11.54 -17.03
C SER A 74 -1.79 10.15 -16.93
N ILE A 75 -2.22 9.21 -17.79
CA ILE A 75 -1.68 7.85 -17.83
C ILE A 75 -0.22 7.88 -18.30
N VAL A 76 0.06 8.55 -19.43
CA VAL A 76 1.42 8.64 -19.97
C VAL A 76 2.34 9.37 -19.00
N GLY A 77 1.90 10.49 -18.42
CA GLY A 77 2.67 11.24 -17.43
C GLY A 77 3.01 10.38 -16.20
N SER A 78 2.04 9.62 -15.68
CA SER A 78 2.27 8.70 -14.56
C SER A 78 3.27 7.60 -14.92
N ALA A 79 3.16 7.01 -16.11
CA ALA A 79 4.07 5.98 -16.58
C ALA A 79 5.51 6.49 -16.74
N VAL A 80 5.68 7.70 -17.29
CA VAL A 80 7.00 8.36 -17.42
C VAL A 80 7.60 8.64 -16.04
N LEU A 81 6.82 9.19 -15.11
CA LEU A 81 7.28 9.45 -13.74
C LEU A 81 7.70 8.15 -13.03
N LEU A 82 6.89 7.09 -13.14
CA LEU A 82 7.22 5.78 -12.59
C LEU A 82 8.49 5.21 -13.22
N ALA A 83 8.63 5.27 -14.55
CA ALA A 83 9.80 4.72 -15.24
C ALA A 83 11.10 5.42 -14.82
N ILE A 84 11.13 6.74 -14.83
CA ILE A 84 12.32 7.51 -14.42
C ILE A 84 12.60 7.28 -12.93
N GLY A 85 11.57 7.33 -12.09
CA GLY A 85 11.70 7.06 -10.65
C GLY A 85 12.23 5.66 -10.35
N SER A 86 11.78 4.64 -11.08
CA SER A 86 12.26 3.27 -10.93
C SER A 86 13.69 3.10 -11.44
N VAL A 87 14.04 3.68 -12.60
CA VAL A 87 15.40 3.58 -13.17
C VAL A 87 16.45 4.18 -12.24
N LEU A 88 16.12 5.25 -11.52
CA LEU A 88 17.03 5.87 -10.56
C LEU A 88 16.94 5.21 -9.18
N GLY A 89 15.72 5.01 -8.67
CA GLY A 89 15.47 4.55 -7.31
C GLY A 89 15.76 3.08 -7.09
N VAL A 90 15.45 2.20 -8.05
CA VAL A 90 15.64 0.74 -7.89
C VAL A 90 17.12 0.37 -7.81
N PRO A 91 18.01 0.79 -8.73
CA PRO A 91 19.42 0.46 -8.62
C PRO A 91 20.08 1.02 -7.36
N LEU A 92 19.75 2.26 -6.99
CA LEU A 92 20.27 2.88 -5.77
C LEU A 92 19.77 2.17 -4.50
N GLY A 93 18.49 1.79 -4.45
CA GLY A 93 17.92 1.05 -3.34
C GLY A 93 18.55 -0.34 -3.20
N ILE A 94 18.75 -1.05 -4.30
CA ILE A 94 19.42 -2.36 -4.30
C ILE A 94 20.88 -2.21 -3.86
N ALA A 95 21.63 -1.26 -4.42
CA ALA A 95 23.04 -1.04 -4.07
C ALA A 95 23.20 -0.70 -2.57
N ALA A 96 22.37 0.19 -2.04
CA ALA A 96 22.36 0.52 -0.61
C ALA A 96 21.98 -0.67 0.26
N GLY A 97 21.00 -1.47 -0.16
CA GLY A 97 20.59 -2.69 0.53
C GLY A 97 21.72 -3.73 0.60
N ILE A 98 22.49 -3.89 -0.47
CA ILE A 98 23.66 -4.78 -0.49
C ILE A 98 24.74 -4.26 0.46
N PHE A 99 25.08 -2.96 0.41
CA PHE A 99 26.09 -2.37 1.28
C PHE A 99 25.77 -2.50 2.77
N LEU A 100 24.50 -2.43 3.17
CA LEU A 100 24.09 -2.62 4.57
C LEU A 100 24.02 -4.09 5.00
N ALA A 101 23.84 -5.01 4.04
CA ALA A 101 23.79 -6.44 4.30
C ALA A 101 25.19 -7.06 4.47
N GLU A 102 26.21 -6.35 3.99
CA GLU A 102 27.64 -6.64 4.25
C GLU A 102 28.07 -6.03 5.59
#